data_AF-G2R9C2-F1
#
_entry.id   AF-G2R9C2-F1
#
_cell.length_a   1.000
_cell.length_b   1.000
_cell.length_c   1.000
_cell.angle_alpha   90.00
_cell.angle_beta   90.00
_cell.angle_gamma   90.00
#
_symmetry.space_group_name_H-M   'P 1'
#
loop_
_entity.id
_entity.type
_entity.pdbx_description
1 polymer ?
#
loop_
_entity_poly.entity_id
_entity_poly.type
_entity_poly.pdbx_seq_one_letter_code
_entity_poly.pdbx_strand_id
1 'polypeptide(L)'
;LLCLYTSFVYIFIDDIIIFSDTIDKYAKYLETIFSLFKKKNISIALAKLYIVYPSIELLGFYVDGFGLTNIEHYIAAFRNLAFPNNLKALEQYISVLGFLHYLILYYI
;
A
#
# COMPACT_ATOMS: atom_id res chain seq x y z
N LEU A 1 6.71 6.17 -15.56
CA LEU A 1 7.63 5.16 -16.15
C LEU A 1 7.07 3.75 -16.01
N LEU A 2 6.70 3.35 -14.79
CA LEU A 2 6.11 2.04 -14.50
C LEU A 2 4.59 1.97 -14.73
N CYS A 3 3.94 3.08 -15.09
CA CYS A 3 2.50 3.17 -15.37
C CYS A 3 2.02 2.28 -16.53
N LEU A 4 2.94 1.68 -17.31
CA LEU A 4 2.62 0.69 -18.34
C LEU A 4 2.40 -0.72 -17.74
N TYR A 5 2.72 -0.93 -16.47
CA TYR A 5 2.70 -2.22 -15.76
C TYR A 5 1.70 -2.25 -14.61
N THR A 6 0.63 -1.46 -14.68
CA THR A 6 -0.41 -1.33 -13.63
C THR A 6 -1.16 -2.63 -13.33
N SER A 7 -1.00 -3.67 -14.16
CA SER A 7 -1.57 -4.99 -13.90
C SER A 7 -0.85 -5.78 -12.81
N PHE A 8 0.41 -5.47 -12.51
CA PHE A 8 1.21 -6.19 -11.49
C PHE A 8 2.17 -5.29 -10.69
N VAL A 9 2.10 -3.98 -10.89
CA VAL A 9 2.91 -2.98 -10.18
C VAL A 9 2.02 -1.90 -9.60
N TYR A 10 2.14 -1.66 -8.29
CA TYR A 10 1.63 -0.47 -7.62
C TYR A 10 2.79 0.48 -7.31
N ILE A 11 2.51 1.78 -7.41
CA ILE A 11 3.49 2.83 -7.16
C ILE A 11 2.85 3.84 -6.22
N PHE A 12 3.54 4.14 -5.13
CA PHE A 12 3.15 5.19 -4.21
C PHE A 12 4.35 6.09 -3.92
N ILE A 13 4.42 7.24 -4.59
CA ILE A 13 5.54 8.19 -4.50
C ILE A 13 6.87 7.48 -4.79
N ASP A 14 7.61 7.10 -3.75
CA ASP A 14 8.92 6.46 -3.81
C ASP A 14 8.86 4.93 -3.67
N ASP A 15 7.72 4.39 -3.22
CA ASP A 15 7.53 2.97 -2.97
C ASP A 15 6.98 2.26 -4.22
N ILE A 16 7.61 1.14 -4.57
CA ILE A 16 7.25 0.32 -5.73
C ILE A 16 6.95 -1.09 -5.25
N ILE A 17 5.74 -1.53 -5.53
CA ILE A 17 5.22 -2.82 -5.06
C ILE A 17 4.97 -3.67 -6.29
N ILE A 18 5.56 -4.86 -6.28
CA ILE A 18 5.38 -5.85 -7.33
C ILE A 18 4.67 -7.04 -6.68
N PHE A 19 3.61 -7.51 -7.29
CA PHE A 19 2.80 -8.61 -6.75
C PHE A 19 2.46 -9.62 -7.85
N SER A 20 2.21 -10.85 -7.44
CA SER A 20 1.82 -11.92 -8.35
C SER A 20 1.20 -13.10 -7.60
N ASP A 21 0.37 -13.87 -8.29
CA ASP A 21 -0.24 -15.09 -7.76
C ASP A 21 0.74 -16.27 -7.72
N THR A 22 1.81 -16.23 -8.53
CA THR A 22 2.80 -17.32 -8.61
C THR A 22 4.23 -16.79 -8.63
N ILE A 23 5.14 -17.59 -8.07
CA ILE A 23 6.57 -17.28 -8.00
C ILE A 23 7.19 -17.13 -9.40
N ASP A 24 6.78 -17.97 -10.37
CA ASP A 24 7.30 -17.92 -11.74
C ASP A 24 6.95 -16.61 -12.46
N LYS A 25 5.73 -16.11 -12.28
CA LYS A 25 5.31 -14.81 -12.82
C LYS A 25 6.05 -13.68 -12.11
N TYR A 26 6.15 -13.76 -10.79
CA TYR A 26 6.85 -12.77 -9.97
C TYR A 26 8.31 -12.59 -10.40
N ALA A 27 9.03 -13.70 -10.65
CA ALA A 27 10.41 -13.65 -11.14
C ALA A 27 10.53 -12.91 -12.49
N LYS A 28 9.62 -13.18 -13.43
CA LYS A 28 9.58 -12.46 -14.73
C LYS A 28 9.27 -10.97 -14.58
N TYR A 29 8.40 -10.62 -13.64
CA TYR A 29 8.08 -9.21 -13.34
C TYR A 29 9.29 -8.49 -12.74
N LEU A 30 9.99 -9.11 -11.78
CA LEU A 30 11.22 -8.56 -11.22
C LEU A 30 12.28 -8.32 -12.28
N GLU A 31 12.54 -9.29 -13.17
CA GLU A 31 13.51 -9.13 -14.26
C GLU A 31 13.15 -7.95 -15.18
N THR A 32 11.85 -7.82 -15.50
CA THR A 32 11.35 -6.71 -16.34
C THR A 32 11.59 -5.36 -15.67
N ILE A 33 11.24 -5.24 -14.38
CA ILE A 33 11.36 -3.98 -13.63
C ILE A 33 12.83 -3.62 -13.39
N PHE A 34 13.68 -4.57 -12.99
CA PHE A 34 15.10 -4.32 -12.79
C PHE A 34 15.82 -3.95 -14.10
N SER A 35 15.45 -4.58 -15.21
CA SER A 35 15.97 -4.20 -16.54
C SER A 35 15.58 -2.77 -16.91
N LEU A 36 14.35 -2.36 -16.60
CA LEU A 36 13.87 -1.00 -16.82
C LEU A 36 14.62 0.01 -15.95
N PHE A 37 14.84 -0.28 -14.67
CA PHE A 37 15.61 0.58 -13.76
C PHE A 37 17.05 0.74 -14.23
N LYS A 38 17.70 -0.35 -14.64
CA LYS A 38 19.04 -0.31 -15.22
C LYS A 38 19.10 0.57 -16.47
N LYS A 39 18.13 0.44 -17.38
CA LYS A 39 18.04 1.27 -18.59
C LYS A 39 17.83 2.76 -18.28
N LYS A 40 17.22 3.07 -17.13
CA LYS A 40 16.88 4.44 -16.73
C LYS A 40 17.81 5.00 -15.65
N ASN A 41 18.90 4.31 -15.32
CA ASN A 41 19.85 4.68 -14.26
C ASN A 41 19.16 4.97 -12.91
N ILE A 42 18.11 4.20 -12.59
CA ILE A 42 17.44 4.27 -11.28
C ILE A 42 18.19 3.33 -10.33
N SER A 43 18.62 3.87 -9.18
CA SER A 43 19.27 3.09 -8.12
C SER A 43 18.26 2.75 -7.02
N ILE A 44 18.31 1.51 -6.53
CA ILE A 44 17.47 1.03 -5.43
C ILE A 44 18.34 0.88 -4.18
N ALA A 45 17.86 1.36 -3.04
CA ALA A 45 18.50 1.11 -1.76
C ALA A 45 18.25 -0.35 -1.32
N LEU A 46 19.29 -1.19 -1.32
CA LEU A 46 19.19 -2.60 -0.91
C LEU A 46 18.61 -2.78 0.51
N ALA A 47 18.90 -1.84 1.41
CA ALA A 47 18.37 -1.85 2.77
C ALA A 47 16.84 -1.66 2.86
N LYS A 48 16.21 -1.17 1.78
CA LYS A 48 14.76 -0.96 1.67
C LYS A 48 14.09 -1.96 0.72
N LEU A 49 14.83 -2.95 0.23
CA LEU A 49 14.33 -3.92 -0.73
C LEU A 49 13.79 -5.16 0.00
N TYR A 50 12.51 -5.45 -0.19
CA TYR A 50 11.83 -6.61 0.36
C TYR A 50 11.37 -7.50 -0.80
N ILE A 51 11.80 -8.77 -0.84
CA ILE A 51 11.53 -9.71 -1.94
C ILE A 51 10.96 -11.02 -1.38
N VAL A 52 9.96 -11.59 -2.05
CA VAL A 52 9.31 -12.88 -1.71
C VAL A 52 8.73 -12.91 -0.28
N TYR A 53 8.00 -11.86 0.10
CA TYR A 53 7.24 -11.85 1.35
C TYR A 53 5.76 -12.15 1.08
N PRO A 54 5.12 -13.01 1.90
CA PRO A 54 3.69 -13.31 1.78
C PRO A 54 2.81 -12.12 2.21
N SER A 55 3.36 -11.22 3.01
CA SER A 55 2.72 -10.00 3.49
C SER A 55 3.75 -8.89 3.71
N ILE A 56 3.38 -7.64 3.47
CA ILE A 56 4.24 -6.47 3.68
C ILE A 56 3.48 -5.32 4.34
N GLU A 57 4.14 -4.56 5.20
CA GLU A 57 3.62 -3.30 5.72
C GLU A 57 3.89 -2.18 4.70
N LEU A 58 2.82 -1.58 4.20
CA LEU A 58 2.83 -0.50 3.24
C LEU A 58 2.03 0.68 3.81
N LEU A 59 2.67 1.84 4.00
CA LEU A 59 2.02 3.06 4.49
C LEU A 59 1.26 2.87 5.82
N GLY A 60 1.73 1.94 6.67
CA GLY A 60 1.07 1.55 7.93
C GLY A 60 -0.02 0.48 7.78
N PHE A 61 -0.30 0.02 6.56
CA PHE A 61 -1.23 -1.08 6.29
C PHE A 61 -0.47 -2.38 6.04
N TYR A 62 -0.92 -3.46 6.66
CA TYR A 62 -0.45 -4.79 6.27
C TYR A 62 -1.25 -5.25 5.05
N VAL A 63 -0.52 -5.57 3.98
CA VAL A 63 -1.06 -6.13 2.74
C VAL A 63 -0.57 -7.56 2.60
N ASP A 64 -1.48 -8.51 2.42
CA ASP A 64 -1.20 -9.91 2.13
C ASP A 64 -1.89 -10.38 0.83
N GLY A 65 -1.79 -11.67 0.52
CA GLY A 65 -2.44 -12.27 -0.65
C GLY A 65 -3.97 -12.22 -0.66
N PHE A 66 -4.62 -11.87 0.46
CA PHE A 66 -6.06 -11.69 0.61
C PHE A 66 -6.48 -10.21 0.62
N GLY A 67 -5.53 -9.28 0.76
CA GLY A 67 -5.78 -7.83 0.70
C GLY A 67 -5.20 -7.09 1.91
N LEU A 68 -5.92 -6.07 2.38
CA LEU A 68 -5.53 -5.25 3.54
C LEU A 68 -5.94 -5.93 4.86
N THR A 69 -4.99 -6.51 5.57
CA THR A 69 -5.26 -7.36 6.76
C THR A 69 -5.50 -6.56 8.05
N ASN A 70 -5.06 -5.30 8.14
CA ASN A 70 -5.09 -4.51 9.38
C ASN A 70 -6.23 -3.47 9.48
N ILE A 71 -7.25 -3.55 8.63
CA ILE A 71 -8.41 -2.63 8.66
C ILE A 71 -9.14 -2.65 10.02
N GLU A 72 -9.26 -3.82 10.67
CA GLU A 72 -9.96 -3.96 11.95
C GLU A 72 -9.36 -3.12 13.07
N HIS A 73 -8.03 -2.98 13.12
CA HIS A 73 -7.36 -2.14 14.12
C HIS A 73 -7.73 -0.65 13.94
N TYR A 74 -7.78 -0.18 12.69
CA TYR A 74 -8.20 1.19 12.37
C TYR A 74 -9.69 1.42 12.65
N ILE A 75 -10.54 0.45 12.30
CA ILE A 75 -11.98 0.51 12.62
C ILE A 75 -12.20 0.54 14.13
N ALA A 76 -11.50 -0.29 14.90
CA ALA A 76 -11.61 -0.33 16.35
C ALA A 76 -11.12 0.98 16.99
N ALA A 77 -9.98 1.52 16.55
CA ALA A 77 -9.49 2.81 17.01
C ALA A 77 -10.50 3.94 16.70
N PHE A 78 -11.12 3.91 15.53
CA PHE A 78 -12.13 4.89 15.15
C PHE A 78 -13.42 4.77 15.96
N ARG A 79 -13.91 3.54 16.20
CA ARG A 79 -15.09 3.31 17.06
C ARG A 79 -14.90 3.83 18.48
N ASN A 80 -13.67 3.85 18.97
CA ASN A 80 -13.31 4.32 20.29
C ASN A 80 -12.99 5.83 20.35
N LEU A 81 -13.03 6.56 19.21
CA LEU A 81 -12.87 8.00 19.22
C LEU A 81 -14.04 8.67 19.93
N ALA A 82 -13.73 9.48 20.94
CA ALA A 82 -14.72 10.33 21.59
C ALA A 82 -15.28 11.34 20.59
N PHE A 83 -16.58 11.63 20.68
CA PHE A 83 -17.20 12.64 19.85
C PHE A 83 -16.54 14.01 20.09
N PRO A 84 -16.17 14.74 19.04
CA PRO A 84 -15.47 16.00 19.18
C PRO A 84 -16.30 17.04 19.93
N ASN A 85 -15.68 17.74 20.88
CA ASN A 85 -16.33 18.74 21.73
C ASN A 85 -16.04 20.19 21.31
N ASN A 86 -15.27 20.38 20.23
CA ASN A 86 -14.92 21.68 19.69
C ASN A 86 -14.74 21.61 18.16
N LEU A 87 -14.77 22.77 17.50
CA LEU A 87 -14.74 22.88 16.05
C LEU A 87 -13.47 22.27 15.43
N LYS A 88 -12.30 22.50 16.02
CA LYS A 88 -11.03 21.95 15.53
C LYS A 88 -11.00 20.42 15.61
N ALA A 89 -11.51 19.86 16.71
CA ALA A 89 -11.65 18.41 16.87
C ALA A 89 -12.65 17.83 15.87
N LEU A 90 -13.72 18.58 15.53
CA LEU A 90 -14.70 18.16 14.52
C LEU A 90 -14.10 18.13 13.12
N GLU A 91 -13.32 19.14 12.74
CA GLU A 91 -12.60 19.17 11.45
C GLU A 91 -11.62 18.00 11.31
N GLN A 92 -10.88 17.69 12.38
CA GLN A 92 -9.97 16.55 12.43
C GLN A 92 -10.74 15.23 12.32
N TYR A 93 -11.86 15.10 13.04
CA TYR A 93 -12.71 13.92 12.99
C TYR A 93 -13.26 13.67 11.57
N ILE A 94 -13.75 14.71 10.89
CA ILE A 94 -14.23 14.61 9.50
C ILE A 94 -13.09 14.24 8.53
N SER A 95 -11.90 14.81 8.73
CA SER A 95 -10.72 14.51 7.91
C SER A 95 -10.32 13.03 7.99
N VAL A 96 -10.30 12.47 9.21
CA VAL A 96 -10.02 11.04 9.44
C VAL A 96 -11.13 10.16 8.86
N LEU A 97 -12.40 10.56 9.01
CA LEU A 97 -13.53 9.85 8.41
C LEU A 97 -13.42 9.79 6.87
N GLY A 98 -13.02 10.90 6.23
CA GLY A 98 -12.80 10.95 4.78
C GLY A 98 -11.68 10.00 4.31
N PHE A 99 -10.59 9.91 5.06
CA PHE A 99 -9.52 8.94 4.79
C PHE A 99 -9.99 7.49 4.97
N LEU A 100 -10.73 7.20 6.04
CA LEU A 100 -11.28 5.87 6.30
C LEU A 100 -12.34 5.45 5.28
N HIS A 101 -13.13 6.39 4.76
CA HIS A 101 -14.12 6.09 3.71
C HIS A 101 -13.46 5.43 2.49
N TYR A 102 -12.27 5.89 2.09
CA TYR A 102 -11.50 5.25 1.01
C TYR A 102 -11.10 3.81 1.33
N LEU A 103 -10.82 3.51 2.61
CA LEU A 103 -10.44 2.16 3.06
C LEU A 103 -11.65 1.23 3.20
N ILE A 104 -12.82 1.75 3.57
CA ILE A 104 -14.05 0.97 3.78
C ILE A 104 -14.71 0.59 2.45
N LEU A 105 -14.59 1.43 1.41
CA LEU A 105 -15.21 1.18 0.09
C LEU A 105 -14.55 0.05 -0.70
N TYR A 106 -13.33 -0.37 -0.33
CA TYR A 106 -12.67 -1.55 -0.91
C TYR A 106 -13.30 -2.89 -0.48
N TYR A 107 -14.40 -2.86 0.30
CA TYR A 107 -15.05 -4.05 0.86
C TYR A 107 -16.59 -4.12 0.65
N ILE A 108 -17.17 -3.32 -0.25
CA ILE A 108 -18.59 -3.46 -0.65
C ILE A 108 -18.69 -3.95 -2.09
#